data_AF-A0A1B9GIC4-F1
#
_entry.id   AF-A0A1B9GIC4-F1
#
_cell.length_a   1.000
_cell.length_b   1.000
_cell.length_c   1.000
_cell.angle_alpha   90.00
_cell.angle_beta   90.00
_cell.angle_gamma   90.00
#
_symmetry.space_group_name_H-M   'P 1'
#
loop_
_entity.id
_entity.type
_entity.pdbx_description
1 polymer ?
#
loop_
_entity_poly.entity_id
_entity_poly.type
_entity_poly.pdbx_seq_one_letter_code
_entity_poly.pdbx_strand_id
1 'polypeptide(L)'
;MPFRLQPCSFSLFRSQASSQATPAAAAARGYASVLNTTPAPNSTGPVEELPLRLQAIKLYKELHRLGRDYPDPKYDFNKRLRRAFEKNAKVTDPAQLKKQLELGEHIKKEVMALISLKKFRHLRRTYHANEGPR
;
A
#
# COMPACT_ATOMS: atom_id res chain seq x y z
N MET A 1 26.66 37.81 19.41
CA MET A 1 25.81 39.03 19.45
C MET A 1 25.90 39.71 18.09
N PRO A 2 24.87 40.39 17.57
CA PRO A 2 23.61 40.78 18.24
C PRO A 2 22.36 40.33 17.42
N PHE A 3 21.32 39.72 18.01
CA PHE A 3 20.31 40.32 18.90
C PHE A 3 19.80 41.69 18.44
N ARG A 4 18.57 41.76 17.92
CA ARG A 4 17.72 42.91 18.21
C ARG A 4 16.25 42.49 18.38
N LEU A 5 15.75 42.83 19.56
CA LEU A 5 14.44 42.64 20.13
C LEU A 5 13.41 43.64 19.57
N GLN A 6 12.16 43.16 19.42
CA GLN A 6 10.86 43.76 19.84
C GLN A 6 10.46 45.16 19.28
N PRO A 7 9.25 45.71 19.55
CA PRO A 7 8.05 45.18 20.23
C PRO A 7 6.73 45.39 19.45
N CYS A 8 5.69 44.73 19.97
CA CYS A 8 4.28 45.04 19.75
C CYS A 8 3.94 46.47 20.22
N SER A 9 3.17 47.22 19.44
CA SER A 9 2.27 48.29 19.90
C SER A 9 1.50 48.83 18.69
N PHE A 10 0.18 48.77 18.68
CA PHE A 10 -0.62 49.98 18.91
C PHE A 10 -2.11 49.65 18.78
N SER A 11 -2.82 50.18 19.76
CA SER A 11 -4.24 50.10 20.05
C SER A 11 -5.15 50.73 18.99
N LEU A 12 -6.42 50.30 19.06
CA LEU A 12 -7.67 51.08 18.88
C LEU A 12 -7.80 51.92 17.59
N PHE A 13 -8.84 51.66 16.79
CA PHE A 13 -9.98 52.57 16.68
C PHE A 13 -11.12 51.97 15.83
N ARG A 14 -12.32 51.93 16.41
CA ARG A 14 -13.60 52.42 15.86
C ARG A 14 -13.90 52.14 14.38
N SER A 15 -15.03 51.48 14.13
CA SER A 15 -16.28 52.17 13.73
C SER A 15 -17.30 51.16 13.24
N GLN A 16 -18.52 51.29 13.75
CA GLN A 16 -19.71 50.66 13.19
C GLN A 16 -19.94 51.16 11.76
N ALA A 17 -20.42 50.29 10.88
CA ALA A 17 -21.44 50.61 9.88
C ALA A 17 -21.88 49.34 9.16
N SER A 18 -23.15 49.00 9.35
CA SER A 18 -23.97 48.15 8.50
C SER A 18 -23.95 48.64 7.05
N SER A 19 -23.75 47.74 6.08
CA SER A 19 -24.10 47.94 4.67
C SER A 19 -24.25 46.58 4.00
N GLN A 20 -25.48 46.30 3.57
CA GLN A 20 -25.81 45.16 2.74
C GLN A 20 -25.15 45.35 1.37
N ALA A 21 -24.45 44.32 0.89
CA ALA A 21 -24.05 44.21 -0.50
C ALA A 21 -24.11 42.72 -0.89
N THR A 22 -25.01 42.44 -1.82
CA THR A 22 -25.07 41.21 -2.61
C THR A 22 -23.72 40.87 -3.23
N PRO A 23 -23.38 39.57 -3.32
CA PRO A 23 -22.62 39.12 -4.47
C PRO A 23 -23.46 38.13 -5.29
N ALA A 24 -23.96 38.66 -6.40
CA ALA A 24 -24.06 37.88 -7.62
C ALA A 24 -22.65 37.39 -7.99
N ALA A 25 -22.36 36.13 -7.69
CA ALA A 25 -21.19 35.43 -8.22
C ALA A 25 -21.59 33.99 -8.54
N ALA A 26 -22.43 33.85 -9.56
CA ALA A 26 -22.53 32.64 -10.34
C ALA A 26 -21.20 32.39 -11.05
N ALA A 27 -20.26 31.70 -10.39
CA ALA A 27 -19.07 31.11 -11.03
C ALA A 27 -18.33 30.14 -10.09
N ALA A 28 -19.01 29.06 -9.68
CA ALA A 28 -18.33 27.87 -9.15
C ALA A 28 -19.00 26.60 -9.69
N ARG A 29 -19.28 26.58 -11.00
CA ARG A 29 -19.43 25.32 -11.75
C ARG A 29 -18.04 24.83 -12.15
N GLY A 30 -17.31 24.32 -11.18
CA GLY A 30 -15.98 23.80 -11.41
C GLY A 30 -15.42 23.21 -10.13
N TYR A 31 -14.86 22.01 -10.24
CA TYR A 31 -14.06 21.27 -9.26
C TYR A 31 -14.68 20.90 -7.89
N ALA A 32 -15.77 21.51 -7.40
CA ALA A 32 -16.32 21.14 -6.08
C ALA A 32 -17.06 19.79 -6.04
N SER A 33 -17.61 19.33 -7.17
CA SER A 33 -18.32 18.04 -7.25
C SER A 33 -17.40 16.82 -7.41
N VAL A 34 -16.11 17.00 -7.68
CA VAL A 34 -15.17 15.87 -7.88
C VAL A 34 -14.54 15.37 -6.58
N LEU A 35 -14.75 16.06 -5.44
CA LEU A 35 -14.15 15.68 -4.16
C LEU A 35 -15.15 15.20 -3.10
N ASN A 36 -16.46 15.15 -3.41
CA ASN A 36 -17.48 14.72 -2.46
C ASN A 36 -18.27 13.48 -2.93
N THR A 37 -17.59 12.53 -3.59
CA THR A 37 -18.05 11.14 -3.51
C THR A 37 -17.63 10.62 -2.14
N THR A 38 -18.37 11.02 -1.10
CA THR A 38 -18.47 10.19 0.11
C THR A 38 -19.19 8.93 -0.37
N PRO A 39 -18.54 7.74 -0.46
CA PRO A 39 -19.27 6.55 -0.80
C PRO A 39 -20.24 6.32 0.37
N ALA A 40 -21.53 6.41 0.09
CA ALA A 40 -22.56 6.06 1.06
C ALA A 40 -22.23 4.67 1.65
N PRO A 41 -22.38 4.47 2.98
CA PRO A 41 -21.99 3.22 3.62
C PRO A 41 -23.10 2.19 3.44
N ASN A 42 -23.45 1.82 2.19
CA ASN A 42 -24.26 0.65 1.80
C ASN A 42 -24.37 0.56 0.25
N SER A 43 -23.41 -0.09 -0.41
CA SER A 43 -23.58 -0.64 -1.77
C SER A 43 -23.03 -2.06 -1.80
N THR A 44 -23.93 -3.01 -1.62
CA THR A 44 -23.65 -4.44 -1.67
C THR A 44 -23.59 -4.91 -3.13
N GLY A 45 -22.37 -4.97 -3.71
CA GLY A 45 -21.91 -5.72 -4.91
C GLY A 45 -21.93 -5.02 -6.29
N PRO A 46 -21.16 -5.44 -7.33
CA PRO A 46 -19.80 -5.98 -7.45
C PRO A 46 -18.89 -4.99 -8.25
N VAL A 47 -18.16 -4.09 -7.58
CA VAL A 47 -17.22 -3.13 -8.24
C VAL A 47 -15.76 -3.38 -7.87
N GLU A 48 -15.50 -4.37 -7.01
CA GLU A 48 -14.18 -4.64 -6.43
C GLU A 48 -13.31 -5.60 -7.27
N GLU A 49 -13.80 -6.13 -8.39
CA GLU A 49 -13.05 -7.17 -9.11
C GLU A 49 -11.83 -6.64 -9.86
N LEU A 50 -11.96 -5.52 -10.57
CA LEU A 50 -10.85 -4.87 -11.28
C LEU A 50 -9.67 -4.51 -10.36
N PRO A 51 -9.86 -3.83 -9.21
CA PRO A 51 -8.75 -3.53 -8.30
C PRO A 51 -8.09 -4.79 -7.74
N LEU A 52 -8.85 -5.85 -7.44
CA LEU A 52 -8.30 -7.11 -6.94
C LEU A 52 -7.44 -7.84 -7.99
N ARG A 53 -7.84 -7.82 -9.26
CA ARG A 53 -7.04 -8.41 -10.35
C ARG A 53 -5.71 -7.67 -10.55
N LEU A 54 -5.71 -6.34 -10.45
CA LEU A 54 -4.49 -5.55 -10.51
C LEU A 54 -3.55 -5.85 -9.33
N GLN A 55 -4.10 -6.01 -8.13
CA GLN A 55 -3.34 -6.45 -6.95
C GLN A 55 -2.72 -7.84 -7.17
N ALA A 56 -3.48 -8.79 -7.75
CA ALA A 56 -2.96 -10.13 -8.05
C ALA A 56 -1.80 -10.09 -9.06
N ILE A 57 -1.87 -9.23 -10.08
CA ILE A 57 -0.79 -9.04 -11.06
C ILE A 57 0.46 -8.47 -10.38
N LYS A 58 0.29 -7.47 -9.50
CA LYS A 58 1.39 -6.91 -8.72
C LYS A 58 2.05 -7.99 -7.85
N LEU A 59 1.23 -8.74 -7.10
CA LEU A 59 1.68 -9.81 -6.23
C LEU A 59 2.44 -10.89 -7.00
N TYR A 60 1.94 -11.32 -8.17
CA TYR A 60 2.62 -12.27 -9.04
C TYR A 60 4.03 -11.80 -9.44
N LYS A 61 4.17 -10.54 -9.85
CA LYS A 61 5.48 -9.97 -10.23
C LYS A 61 6.44 -9.93 -9.05
N GLU A 62 5.96 -9.59 -7.86
CA GLU A 62 6.74 -9.60 -6.62
C GLU A 62 7.21 -11.01 -6.27
N LEU A 63 6.32 -12.01 -6.24
CA LEU A 63 6.68 -13.39 -5.96
C LEU A 63 7.64 -13.97 -7.01
N HIS A 64 7.43 -13.65 -8.30
CA HIS A 64 8.30 -14.13 -9.37
C HIS A 64 9.73 -13.56 -9.25
N ARG A 65 9.88 -12.32 -8.75
CA ARG A 65 11.19 -11.75 -8.43
C ARG A 65 11.85 -12.48 -7.26
N LEU A 66 11.12 -12.65 -6.15
CA LEU A 66 11.61 -13.39 -4.97
C LEU A 66 11.96 -14.85 -5.27
N GLY A 67 11.24 -15.47 -6.21
CA GLY A 67 11.48 -16.85 -6.64
C GLY A 67 12.86 -17.09 -7.25
N ARG A 68 13.59 -16.05 -7.67
CA ARG A 68 14.97 -16.16 -8.16
C ARG A 68 15.98 -16.39 -7.04
N ASP A 69 15.70 -15.87 -5.84
CA ASP A 69 16.57 -15.96 -4.67
C ASP A 69 16.23 -17.16 -3.75
N TYR A 70 15.32 -18.04 -4.20
CA TYR A 70 14.85 -19.18 -3.42
C TYR A 70 16.03 -20.11 -3.02
N PRO A 71 16.08 -20.62 -1.78
CA PRO A 71 17.20 -21.42 -1.30
C PRO A 71 17.50 -22.66 -2.14
N ASP A 72 16.45 -23.37 -2.56
CA ASP A 72 16.55 -24.67 -3.24
C ASP A 72 16.33 -24.53 -4.75
N PRO A 73 17.37 -24.71 -5.59
CA PRO A 73 17.24 -24.57 -7.04
C PRO A 73 16.39 -25.68 -7.67
N LYS A 74 16.33 -26.86 -7.05
CA LYS A 74 15.55 -28.02 -7.55
C LYS A 74 14.04 -27.85 -7.41
N TYR A 75 13.58 -26.90 -6.59
CA TYR A 75 12.16 -26.77 -6.27
C TYR A 75 11.34 -26.08 -7.38
N ASP A 76 12.00 -25.38 -8.31
CA ASP A 76 11.38 -24.67 -9.44
C ASP A 76 10.18 -23.78 -9.03
N PHE A 77 10.39 -22.93 -8.02
CA PHE A 77 9.33 -22.10 -7.42
C PHE A 77 8.50 -21.34 -8.45
N ASN A 78 9.14 -20.68 -9.43
CA ASN A 78 8.47 -19.88 -10.45
C ASN A 78 7.53 -20.71 -11.35
N LYS A 79 7.90 -21.96 -11.66
CA LYS A 79 7.06 -22.87 -12.46
C LYS A 79 5.79 -23.26 -11.70
N ARG A 80 5.93 -23.52 -10.40
CA ARG A 80 4.80 -23.86 -9.53
C ARG A 80 3.89 -22.65 -9.29
N LEU A 81 4.48 -21.47 -9.08
CA LEU A 81 3.77 -20.20 -8.95
C LEU A 81 2.89 -19.95 -10.19
N ARG A 82 3.48 -20.04 -11.39
CA ARG A 82 2.74 -19.88 -12.65
C ARG A 82 1.55 -20.84 -12.74
N ARG A 83 1.77 -22.14 -12.46
CA ARG A 83 0.70 -23.15 -12.46
C ARG A 83 -0.42 -22.84 -11.47
N ALA A 84 -0.10 -22.29 -10.30
CA ALA A 84 -1.11 -21.92 -9.30
C ALA A 84 -1.99 -20.75 -9.78
N PHE A 85 -1.37 -19.71 -10.35
CA PHE A 85 -2.11 -18.58 -10.91
C PHE A 85 -2.93 -18.95 -12.16
N GLU A 86 -2.43 -19.85 -13.00
CA GLU A 86 -3.16 -20.37 -14.17
C GLU A 86 -4.44 -21.11 -13.77
N LYS A 87 -4.40 -21.93 -12.72
CA LYS A 87 -5.58 -22.62 -12.18
C LYS A 87 -6.66 -21.64 -11.70
N ASN A 88 -6.23 -20.53 -11.08
CA ASN A 88 -7.13 -19.54 -10.49
C ASN A 88 -7.53 -18.43 -11.48
N ALA A 89 -7.07 -18.45 -12.73
CA ALA A 89 -7.30 -17.37 -13.69
C ALA A 89 -8.79 -17.12 -13.99
N LYS A 90 -9.59 -18.19 -14.02
CA LYS A 90 -11.02 -18.17 -14.38
C LYS A 90 -11.98 -17.92 -13.20
N VAL A 91 -11.46 -17.72 -11.98
CA VAL A 91 -12.31 -17.51 -10.79
C VAL A 91 -12.88 -16.10 -10.80
N THR A 92 -14.20 -15.95 -10.96
CA THR A 92 -14.88 -14.65 -10.99
C THR A 92 -15.38 -14.21 -9.62
N ASP A 93 -15.63 -15.14 -8.68
CA ASP A 93 -16.18 -14.79 -7.36
C ASP A 93 -15.21 -13.87 -6.56
N PRO A 94 -15.63 -12.64 -6.19
CA PRO A 94 -14.79 -11.70 -5.47
C PRO A 94 -14.38 -12.19 -4.09
N ALA A 95 -15.22 -12.98 -3.41
CA ALA A 95 -14.89 -13.51 -2.08
C ALA A 95 -13.75 -14.53 -2.15
N GLN A 96 -13.76 -15.39 -3.16
CA GLN A 96 -12.67 -16.33 -3.41
C GLN A 96 -11.39 -15.60 -3.82
N LEU A 97 -11.49 -14.56 -4.66
CA LEU A 97 -10.31 -13.80 -5.11
C LEU A 97 -9.56 -13.14 -3.95
N LYS A 98 -10.28 -12.58 -2.96
CA LYS A 98 -9.69 -12.04 -1.73
C LYS A 98 -8.93 -13.10 -0.93
N LYS A 99 -9.55 -14.27 -0.73
CA LYS A 99 -8.89 -15.40 -0.03
C LYS A 99 -7.62 -15.84 -0.74
N GLN A 100 -7.63 -15.93 -2.07
CA GLN A 100 -6.44 -16.29 -2.85
C GLN A 100 -5.33 -15.24 -2.75
N LEU A 101 -5.69 -13.95 -2.69
CA LEU A 101 -4.73 -12.87 -2.46
C LEU A 101 -4.09 -12.97 -1.08
N GLU A 102 -4.88 -13.17 -0.03
CA GLU A 102 -4.38 -13.34 1.34
C GLU A 102 -3.39 -14.52 1.43
N LEU A 103 -3.72 -15.65 0.79
CA LEU A 103 -2.81 -16.79 0.68
C LEU A 103 -1.50 -16.43 -0.05
N GLY A 104 -1.58 -15.68 -1.14
CA GLY A 104 -0.40 -15.23 -1.87
C GLY A 104 0.49 -14.29 -1.04
N GLU A 105 -0.10 -13.41 -0.23
CA GLU A 105 0.63 -12.54 0.70
C GLU A 105 1.31 -13.34 1.82
N HIS A 106 0.65 -14.38 2.32
CA HIS A 106 1.25 -15.31 3.27
C HIS A 106 2.49 -15.99 2.68
N ILE A 107 2.37 -16.55 1.48
CA ILE A 107 3.49 -17.19 0.78
C ILE A 107 4.65 -16.21 0.58
N LYS A 108 4.37 -14.95 0.23
CA LYS A 108 5.41 -13.91 0.12
C LYS A 108 6.19 -13.76 1.42
N LYS A 109 5.51 -13.70 2.57
CA LYS A 109 6.16 -13.58 3.90
C LYS A 109 7.02 -14.80 4.21
N GLU A 110 6.54 -16.01 3.93
CA GLU A 110 7.30 -17.25 4.12
C GLU A 110 8.56 -17.28 3.26
N VAL A 111 8.45 -16.93 1.97
CA VAL A 111 9.60 -16.90 1.06
C VAL A 111 10.64 -15.87 1.53
N MET A 112 10.19 -14.68 1.97
CA MET A 112 11.09 -13.68 2.57
C MET A 112 11.81 -14.22 3.81
N ALA A 113 11.10 -14.93 4.69
CA ALA A 113 11.68 -15.54 5.88
C ALA A 113 12.69 -16.65 5.53
N LEU A 114 12.42 -17.46 4.50
CA LEU A 114 13.37 -18.48 4.03
C LEU A 114 14.65 -17.86 3.47
N ILE A 115 14.52 -16.77 2.69
CA ILE A 115 15.68 -16.05 2.15
C ILE A 115 16.50 -15.43 3.28
N SER A 116 15.87 -14.80 4.27
CA SER A 116 16.58 -14.21 5.42
C SER A 116 17.27 -15.29 6.24
N LEU A 117 16.62 -16.44 6.46
CA LEU A 117 17.22 -17.57 7.16
C LEU A 117 18.43 -18.14 6.43
N LYS A 118 18.36 -18.31 5.10
CA LYS A 118 19.51 -18.72 4.28
C LYS A 118 20.70 -17.78 4.47
N LYS A 119 20.45 -16.46 4.40
CA LYS A 119 21.48 -15.42 4.58
C LYS A 119 22.07 -15.44 5.98
N PHE A 120 21.22 -15.53 7.02
CA PHE A 120 21.64 -15.64 8.40
C PHE A 120 22.51 -16.87 8.65
N ARG A 121 22.10 -18.03 8.13
CA ARG A 121 22.88 -19.28 8.26
C ARG A 121 24.25 -19.16 7.60
N HIS A 122 24.37 -18.44 6.49
CA HIS A 122 25.66 -18.17 5.86
C HIS A 122 26.53 -17.26 6.74
N LEU A 123 26.02 -16.08 7.12
CA LEU A 123 26.74 -15.12 7.98
C LEU A 123 27.21 -15.75 9.29
N ARG A 124 26.37 -16.55 9.94
CA ARG A 124 26.72 -17.24 11.18
C ARG A 124 27.90 -18.19 10.99
N ARG A 125 27.94 -18.95 9.90
CA ARG A 125 29.08 -19.85 9.61
C ARG A 125 30.37 -19.07 9.33
N THR A 126 30.27 -17.93 8.65
CA THR A 126 31.44 -17.13 8.26
C THR A 126 32.05 -16.37 9.43
N TYR A 127 31.23 -15.74 10.28
CA TYR A 127 31.73 -14.84 11.35
C TYR A 127 31.77 -15.47 12.74
N HIS A 128 30.93 -16.47 13.02
CA HIS A 128 30.80 -17.08 14.35
C HIS A 128 31.20 -18.57 14.34
N ALA A 129 32.27 -18.92 13.62
CA ALA A 129 32.74 -20.31 13.51
C ALA A 129 33.21 -20.89 14.86
N ASN A 130 33.71 -20.05 15.77
CA ASN A 130 34.25 -20.46 17.08
C ASN A 130 33.19 -20.49 18.20
N GLU A 131 31.95 -20.08 17.92
CA GLU A 131 30.87 -20.11 18.90
C GLU A 131 30.06 -21.42 18.76
N GLY A 132 29.92 -22.17 19.86
CA GLY A 132 29.09 -23.37 19.89
C GLY A 132 27.61 -23.08 19.68
N PRO A 133 26.79 -24.09 19.31
CA PRO A 133 25.34 -23.93 19.24
C PRO A 133 24.79 -23.54 20.63
N ARG A 134 24.08 -22.40 20.70
CA ARG A 134 23.30 -21.97 21.86
C ARG A 134 21.89 -22.54 21.80
#